data_AF-A0A355ATF6-F1
#
_entry.id   AF-A0A355ATF6-F1
#
_cell.length_a   1.000
_cell.length_b   1.000
_cell.length_c   1.000
_cell.angle_alpha   90.00
_cell.angle_beta   90.00
_cell.angle_gamma   90.00
#
_symmetry.space_group_name_H-M   'P 1'
#
loop_
_entity.id
_entity.type
_entity.pdbx_description
1 polymer ?
#
loop_
_entity_poly.entity_id
_entity_poly.type
_entity_poly.pdbx_seq_one_letter_code
_entity_poly.pdbx_strand_id
1 'polypeptide(L)'
;MSRTKATERIENYFDQNLFFTDLHRRVSIRTESQVPEQRSELYRYLENEIGEELRKIGFTFVIEENPITGGGPILLAQRHEDSALHTVLTYGHGDVVCGYDNEWRQGLSPWQLTREGDRWFGRG
;
A
#
# COMPACT_ATOMS: atom_id res chain seq x y z
N MET A 1 -20.46 -7.69 -13.20
CA MET A 1 -20.52 -8.21 -11.82
C MET A 1 -21.67 -7.52 -11.09
N SER A 2 -22.48 -8.21 -10.29
CA SER A 2 -23.54 -7.55 -9.50
C SER A 2 -22.99 -7.01 -8.18
N ARG A 3 -23.71 -6.07 -7.55
CA ARG A 3 -23.36 -5.55 -6.21
C ARG A 3 -23.20 -6.67 -5.18
N THR A 4 -24.15 -7.61 -5.13
CA THR A 4 -24.10 -8.75 -4.20
C THR A 4 -22.83 -9.57 -4.36
N LYS A 5 -22.45 -9.91 -5.60
CA LYS A 5 -21.21 -10.65 -5.87
C LYS A 5 -19.96 -9.87 -5.48
N ALA A 6 -19.99 -8.53 -5.58
CA ALA A 6 -18.88 -7.69 -5.13
C ALA A 6 -18.73 -7.73 -3.60
N THR A 7 -19.85 -7.64 -2.87
CA THR A 7 -19.89 -7.71 -1.41
C THR A 7 -19.44 -9.09 -0.89
N GLU A 8 -20.01 -10.18 -1.42
CA GLU A 8 -19.61 -11.53 -1.04
C GLU A 8 -18.11 -11.78 -1.28
N ARG A 9 -17.55 -11.22 -2.36
CA ARG A 9 -16.12 -11.38 -2.66
C ARG A 9 -15.23 -10.66 -1.65
N ILE A 10 -15.60 -9.44 -1.23
CA ILE A 10 -14.79 -8.72 -0.24
C ILE A 10 -14.92 -9.32 1.16
N GLU A 11 -16.11 -9.80 1.55
CA GLU A 11 -16.31 -10.51 2.81
C GLU A 11 -15.45 -11.78 2.86
N ASN A 12 -15.51 -12.63 1.82
CA ASN A 12 -14.65 -13.82 1.74
C ASN A 12 -13.15 -13.48 1.78
N TYR A 13 -12.72 -12.39 1.14
CA TYR A 13 -11.33 -11.96 1.15
C TYR A 13 -10.86 -11.56 2.56
N PHE A 14 -11.72 -10.93 3.36
CA PHE A 14 -11.45 -10.64 4.76
C PHE A 14 -11.50 -11.91 5.64
N ASP A 15 -12.55 -12.71 5.52
CA ASP A 15 -12.79 -13.90 6.34
C ASP A 15 -11.71 -14.97 6.15
N GLN A 16 -11.13 -15.05 4.96
CA GLN A 16 -10.01 -15.95 4.64
C GLN A 16 -8.63 -15.38 5.07
N ASN A 17 -8.60 -14.27 5.80
CA ASN A 17 -7.38 -13.54 6.21
C ASN A 17 -6.51 -13.03 5.05
N LEU A 18 -7.00 -13.02 3.81
CA LEU A 18 -6.20 -12.60 2.66
C LEU A 18 -5.84 -11.11 2.76
N PHE A 19 -6.78 -10.26 3.22
CA PHE A 19 -6.47 -8.85 3.49
C PHE A 19 -5.39 -8.69 4.56
N PHE A 20 -5.44 -9.49 5.64
CA PHE A 20 -4.42 -9.44 6.68
C PHE A 20 -3.06 -9.85 6.13
N THR A 21 -2.99 -10.88 5.30
CA THR A 21 -1.75 -11.33 4.64
C THR A 21 -1.17 -10.25 3.74
N ASP A 22 -2.00 -9.62 2.90
CA ASP A 22 -1.56 -8.55 2.01
C ASP A 22 -1.12 -7.31 2.79
N LEU A 23 -1.88 -6.90 3.81
CA LEU A 23 -1.51 -5.77 4.65
C LEU A 23 -0.24 -6.05 5.45
N HIS A 24 -0.07 -7.26 5.99
CA HIS A 24 1.16 -7.67 6.69
C HIS A 24 2.38 -7.56 5.78
N ARG A 25 2.27 -8.05 4.53
CA ARG A 25 3.34 -7.92 3.53
C ARG A 25 3.70 -6.45 3.28
N ARG A 26 2.70 -5.59 3.09
CA ARG A 26 2.90 -4.15 2.88
C ARG A 26 3.54 -3.44 4.09
N VAL A 27 3.06 -3.72 5.29
CA VAL A 27 3.59 -3.16 6.56
C VAL A 27 5.04 -3.58 6.81
N SER A 28 5.46 -4.75 6.32
CA SER A 28 6.85 -5.21 6.48
C SER A 28 7.87 -4.42 5.64
N ILE A 29 7.41 -3.55 4.73
CA ILE A 29 8.25 -2.70 3.88
C ILE A 29 8.47 -1.37 4.58
N ARG A 30 9.73 -1.06 4.91
CA ARG A 30 10.09 0.09 5.75
C ARG A 30 10.16 1.38 4.93
N THR A 31 9.02 1.88 4.46
CA THR A 31 8.94 3.07 3.59
C THR A 31 9.08 4.40 4.35
N GLU A 32 10.05 4.48 5.28
CA GLU A 32 10.24 5.64 6.16
C GLU A 32 10.75 6.85 5.36
N SER A 33 9.89 7.84 5.07
CA SER A 33 10.27 8.97 4.20
C SER A 33 11.29 9.93 4.82
N GLN A 34 11.44 9.88 6.15
CA GLN A 34 12.42 10.69 6.90
C GLN A 34 13.83 10.08 6.88
N VAL A 35 13.98 8.84 6.39
CA VAL A 35 15.25 8.08 6.38
C VAL A 35 15.71 7.94 4.92
N PRO A 36 16.68 8.74 4.44
CA PRO A 36 17.12 8.71 3.05
C PRO A 36 17.53 7.32 2.54
N GLU A 37 18.08 6.49 3.42
CA GLU A 37 18.50 5.12 3.13
C GLU A 37 17.33 4.20 2.76
N GLN A 38 16.10 4.53 3.21
CA GLN A 38 14.89 3.77 2.91
C GLN A 38 14.25 4.15 1.57
N ARG A 39 14.88 5.06 0.81
CA ARG A 39 14.37 5.44 -0.51
C ARG A 39 14.12 4.22 -1.40
N SER A 40 15.03 3.23 -1.43
CA SER A 40 14.85 2.01 -2.22
C SER A 40 13.65 1.18 -1.78
N GLU A 41 13.31 1.17 -0.49
CA GLU A 41 12.13 0.48 0.02
C GLU A 41 10.84 1.17 -0.44
N LEU A 42 10.83 2.50 -0.54
CA LEU A 42 9.71 3.23 -1.13
C LEU A 42 9.52 2.90 -2.62
N TYR A 43 10.58 2.77 -3.41
CA TYR A 43 10.46 2.27 -4.80
C TYR A 43 9.93 0.85 -4.82
N ARG A 44 10.49 -0.04 -3.98
CA ARG A 44 10.04 -1.43 -3.88
C ARG A 44 8.55 -1.52 -3.55
N TYR A 45 8.06 -0.67 -2.65
CA TYR A 45 6.64 -0.60 -2.31
C TYR A 45 5.80 -0.12 -3.50
N LEU A 46 6.18 0.99 -4.13
CA LEU A 46 5.44 1.52 -5.27
C LEU A 46 5.42 0.54 -6.45
N GLU A 47 6.54 -0.06 -6.80
CA GLU A 47 6.66 -0.96 -7.94
C GLU A 47 6.03 -2.33 -7.65
N ASN A 48 6.51 -3.02 -6.62
CA ASN A 48 6.22 -4.45 -6.42
C ASN A 48 4.93 -4.70 -5.63
N GLU A 49 4.46 -3.72 -4.83
CA GLU A 49 3.19 -3.84 -4.11
C GLU A 49 2.06 -3.11 -4.83
N ILE A 50 2.19 -1.80 -5.05
CA ILE A 50 1.07 -0.99 -5.55
C ILE A 50 0.94 -1.11 -7.07
N GLY A 51 2.02 -0.92 -7.80
CA GLY A 51 2.07 -0.97 -9.26
C GLY A 51 1.63 -2.33 -9.78
N GLU A 52 2.19 -3.42 -9.25
CA GLU A 52 1.82 -4.78 -9.65
C GLU A 52 0.35 -5.12 -9.35
N GLU A 53 -0.23 -4.68 -8.23
CA GLU A 53 -1.66 -4.87 -7.95
C GLU A 53 -2.55 -4.08 -8.91
N LEU A 54 -2.18 -2.83 -9.23
CA LEU A 54 -2.87 -2.02 -10.22
C LEU A 54 -2.80 -2.65 -11.62
N ARG A 55 -1.63 -3.20 -11.99
CA ARG A 55 -1.42 -3.90 -13.25
C ARG A 55 -2.32 -5.13 -13.40
N LYS A 56 -2.51 -5.91 -12.33
CA LYS A 56 -3.43 -7.08 -12.32
C LYS A 56 -4.87 -6.71 -12.64
N ILE A 57 -5.29 -5.48 -12.32
CA ILE A 57 -6.64 -4.98 -12.62
C ILE A 57 -6.66 -4.10 -13.88
N GLY A 58 -5.63 -4.14 -14.72
CA GLY A 58 -5.62 -3.54 -16.05
C GLY A 58 -5.16 -2.08 -16.12
N PHE A 59 -4.48 -1.58 -15.08
CA PHE A 59 -3.79 -0.30 -15.17
C PHE A 59 -2.40 -0.47 -15.80
N THR A 60 -1.92 0.58 -16.45
CA THR A 60 -0.49 0.81 -16.67
C THR A 60 -0.01 1.81 -15.65
N PHE A 61 1.23 1.70 -15.18
CA PHE A 61 1.82 2.66 -14.26
C PHE A 61 3.25 3.04 -14.64
N VAL A 62 3.67 4.21 -14.17
CA VAL A 62 5.04 4.71 -14.25
C VAL A 62 5.40 5.26 -12.86
N ILE A 63 6.68 5.20 -12.49
CA ILE A 63 7.20 5.84 -11.28
C ILE A 63 8.07 7.01 -11.72
N GLU A 64 7.68 8.22 -11.33
CA GLU A 64 8.38 9.47 -11.66
C GLU A 64 9.19 9.97 -10.47
N GLU A 65 10.36 10.53 -10.77
CA GLU A 65 11.19 11.20 -9.77
C GLU A 65 10.55 12.50 -9.30
N ASN A 66 10.76 12.83 -8.01
CA ASN A 66 10.41 14.13 -7.51
C ASN A 66 11.37 15.18 -8.05
N PRO A 67 10.89 16.29 -8.67
CA PRO A 67 11.77 17.37 -9.11
C PRO A 67 12.44 18.10 -7.93
N ILE A 68 11.91 17.97 -6.71
CA ILE A 68 12.50 18.52 -5.49
C ILE A 68 13.51 17.51 -4.93
N THR A 69 14.76 17.93 -4.79
CA THR A 69 15.83 17.14 -4.17
C THR A 69 15.40 16.64 -2.79
N GLY A 70 15.49 15.33 -2.57
CA GLY A 70 15.09 14.67 -1.33
C GLY A 70 13.60 14.31 -1.26
N GLY A 71 12.77 14.74 -2.21
CA GLY A 71 11.38 14.32 -2.31
C GLY A 71 11.23 12.85 -2.72
N GLY A 72 10.20 12.19 -2.20
CA GLY A 72 9.85 10.81 -2.57
C GLY A 72 9.29 10.69 -3.99
N PRO A 73 9.51 9.57 -4.69
CA PRO A 73 8.94 9.30 -6.01
C PRO A 73 7.41 9.24 -5.99
N ILE A 74 6.81 9.38 -7.17
CA ILE A 74 5.36 9.31 -7.35
C ILE A 74 5.03 8.20 -8.35
N LEU A 75 4.12 7.30 -7.97
CA LEU A 75 3.52 6.35 -8.91
C LEU A 75 2.30 6.98 -9.58
N LEU A 76 2.33 7.07 -10.90
CA LEU A 76 1.20 7.50 -11.73
C LEU A 76 0.63 6.27 -12.43
N ALA A 77 -0.62 5.92 -12.12
CA ALA A 77 -1.32 4.81 -12.75
C ALA A 77 -2.57 5.29 -13.48
N GLN A 78 -2.80 4.70 -14.66
CA GLN A 78 -3.98 4.98 -15.47
C GLN A 78 -4.58 3.70 -16.04
N ARG A 79 -5.91 3.68 -16.11
CA ARG A 79 -6.70 2.71 -16.87
C ARG A 79 -7.76 3.49 -17.64
N HIS A 80 -7.74 3.40 -18.96
CA HIS A 80 -8.76 3.99 -19.80
C HIS A 80 -9.79 2.91 -20.15
N GLU A 81 -11.05 3.15 -19.80
CA GLU A 81 -12.16 2.23 -20.09
C GLU A 81 -12.98 2.70 -21.29
N ASP A 82 -13.35 3.99 -21.32
CA ASP A 82 -14.06 4.61 -22.44
C ASP A 82 -14.00 6.16 -22.31
N SER A 83 -13.95 6.86 -23.44
CA SER A 83 -13.96 8.33 -23.53
C SER A 83 -15.27 9.01 -23.09
N ALA A 84 -16.38 8.28 -23.09
CA ALA A 84 -17.69 8.78 -22.68
C ALA A 84 -17.98 8.59 -21.19
N LEU A 85 -17.10 7.89 -20.46
CA LEU A 85 -17.21 7.68 -19.02
C LEU A 85 -16.54 8.80 -18.23
N HIS A 86 -16.92 8.93 -16.96
CA HIS A 86 -16.30 9.88 -16.05
C HIS A 86 -14.92 9.39 -15.62
N THR A 87 -13.95 10.31 -15.59
CA THR A 87 -12.65 10.05 -14.98
C THR A 87 -12.76 10.08 -13.46
N VAL A 88 -12.25 9.03 -12.80
CA VAL A 88 -12.07 9.00 -11.35
C VAL A 88 -10.58 9.16 -11.03
N LEU A 89 -10.25 10.14 -10.20
CA LEU A 89 -8.90 10.35 -9.70
C LEU A 89 -8.83 9.92 -8.23
N THR A 90 -7.86 9.06 -7.91
CA THR A 90 -7.57 8.63 -6.54
C THR A 90 -6.17 9.08 -6.14
N TYR A 91 -6.00 9.51 -4.90
CA TYR A 91 -4.71 9.87 -4.31
C TYR A 91 -4.50 9.09 -3.02
N GLY A 92 -3.26 8.65 -2.81
CA GLY A 92 -2.78 8.03 -1.58
C GLY A 92 -1.26 8.20 -1.49
N HIS A 93 -0.69 7.86 -0.33
CA HIS A 93 0.75 7.87 -0.12
C HIS A 93 1.20 6.49 0.40
N GLY A 94 2.39 6.05 -0.02
CA GLY A 94 2.96 4.75 0.34
C GLY A 94 4.08 4.83 1.38
N ASP A 95 4.48 6.05 1.75
CA ASP A 95 5.48 6.29 2.78
C ASP A 95 4.86 6.43 4.16
N VAL A 96 5.69 6.21 5.16
CA VAL A 96 5.33 6.29 6.57
C VAL A 96 6.37 7.13 7.33
N VAL A 97 5.98 7.59 8.53
CA VAL A 97 6.95 8.11 9.51
C VAL A 97 7.86 6.99 10.01
N CYS A 98 8.94 7.34 10.72
CA CYS A 98 9.84 6.36 11.30
C CYS A 98 9.11 5.29 12.13
N GLY A 99 9.66 4.07 12.13
CA GLY A 99 9.11 2.94 12.88
C GLY A 99 9.08 3.18 14.38
N TYR A 100 10.10 3.89 14.90
CA TYR A 100 10.38 4.03 16.32
C TYR A 100 10.47 2.65 17.00
N ASP A 101 11.24 1.73 16.41
CA ASP A 101 11.30 0.30 16.77
C ASP A 101 11.39 0.03 18.29
N ASN A 102 12.09 0.89 19.04
CA ASN A 102 12.29 0.75 20.48
C ASN A 102 11.15 1.30 21.36
N GLU A 103 10.24 2.09 20.79
CA GLU A 103 9.12 2.73 21.51
C GLU A 103 7.85 1.86 21.51
N TRP A 104 7.87 0.74 20.79
CA TRP A 104 6.76 -0.20 20.77
C TRP A 104 6.73 -1.04 22.04
N ARG A 105 5.51 -1.27 22.56
CA ARG A 105 5.30 -2.18 23.68
C ARG A 105 5.83 -3.57 23.34
N GLN A 106 6.38 -4.26 24.34
CA GLN A 106 6.85 -5.64 24.23
C GLN A 106 5.81 -6.54 23.51
N GLY A 107 6.28 -7.30 22.53
CA GLY A 107 5.46 -8.20 21.70
C GLY A 107 4.92 -7.57 20.41
N LEU A 108 5.10 -6.25 20.22
CA LEU A 108 4.77 -5.56 18.98
C LEU A 108 6.03 -5.06 18.26
N SER A 109 5.91 -4.91 16.95
CA SER A 109 6.92 -4.30 16.09
C SER A 109 6.20 -3.43 15.05
N PRO A 110 6.76 -2.27 14.67
CA PRO A 110 6.18 -1.47 13.59
C PRO A 110 6.13 -2.24 12.26
N TRP A 111 7.06 -3.17 12.04
CA TRP A 111 7.28 -3.85 10.76
C TRP A 111 6.66 -5.25 10.70
N GLN A 112 5.85 -5.60 11.70
CA GLN A 112 5.10 -6.84 11.76
C GLN A 112 3.67 -6.53 12.14
N LEU A 113 2.73 -6.84 11.23
CA LEU A 113 1.32 -6.66 11.53
C LEU A 113 0.88 -7.71 12.57
N THR A 114 0.50 -7.25 13.77
CA THR A 114 0.10 -8.13 14.87
C THR A 114 -1.36 -7.91 15.22
N ARG A 115 -2.14 -8.98 15.28
CA ARG A 115 -3.55 -8.96 15.70
C ARG A 115 -3.65 -9.22 17.20
N GLU A 116 -4.26 -8.30 17.95
CA GLU A 116 -4.64 -8.50 19.35
C GLU A 116 -6.13 -8.17 19.53
N GLY A 117 -6.95 -9.20 19.76
CA GLY A 117 -8.41 -9.07 19.78
C GLY A 117 -8.91 -8.46 18.47
N ASP A 118 -9.66 -7.36 18.58
CA ASP A 118 -10.27 -6.66 17.43
C ASP A 118 -9.36 -5.58 16.82
N ARG A 119 -8.08 -5.53 17.19
CA ARG A 119 -7.12 -4.51 16.71
C ARG A 119 -5.94 -5.14 15.99
N TRP A 120 -5.49 -4.47 14.93
CA TRP A 120 -4.23 -4.78 14.25
C TRP A 120 -3.23 -3.65 14.51
N PHE A 121 -2.00 -4.05 14.84
CA PHE A 121 -0.90 -3.16 15.20
C PHE A 121 0.20 -3.30 14.16
N GLY A 122 0.63 -2.17 13.59
CA GLY A 122 1.69 -2.06 12.58
C GLY A 122 1.89 -0.59 12.21
N ARG A 123 3.01 -0.28 11.56
CA ARG A 123 3.31 1.07 11.02
C ARG A 123 2.84 1.15 9.57
N GLY A 124 1.95 2.11 9.29
CA GLY A 124 1.23 2.22 8.01
C GLY A 124 -0.11 1.51 8.08
#